data_AF-A0A5J4N6F3-F1
#
_entry.id   AF-A0A5J4N6F3-F1
#
_cell.length_a   1.000
_cell.length_b   1.000
_cell.length_c   1.000
_cell.angle_alpha   90.00
_cell.angle_beta   90.00
_cell.angle_gamma   90.00
#
_symmetry.space_group_name_H-M   'P 1'
#
loop_
_entity.id
_entity.type
_entity.pdbx_description
1 polymer ?
#
loop_
_entity_poly.entity_id
_entity_poly.type
_entity_poly.pdbx_seq_one_letter_code
_entity_poly.pdbx_strand_id
1 'polypeptide(L)'
;PFQYAALIGVVDLAVLICFSIYFAKKDEIAGRTVKLFAESVEKYKSMQVNNVDSLVVGLIQPRLKCCGVDGPDDFKNMVPTDRYGGK
;
A
#
# COMPACT_ATOMS: atom_id res chain seq x y z
N PRO A 1 -12.04 22.27 -28.68
CA PRO A 1 -11.64 20.97 -29.27
C PRO A 1 -10.12 20.70 -29.25
N PHE A 2 -9.28 21.60 -29.79
CA PHE A 2 -7.82 21.40 -29.90
C PHE A 2 -7.09 21.32 -28.55
N GLN A 3 -7.44 22.19 -27.58
CA GLN A 3 -6.81 22.22 -26.25
C GLN A 3 -7.07 20.93 -25.44
N TYR A 4 -8.27 20.36 -25.57
CA TYR A 4 -8.64 19.11 -24.90
C TYR A 4 -7.86 17.91 -25.48
N ALA A 5 -7.73 17.86 -26.81
CA ALA A 5 -6.95 16.82 -27.48
C ALA A 5 -5.45 16.91 -27.11
N ALA A 6 -4.89 18.11 -27.01
CA ALA A 6 -3.50 18.31 -26.58
C ALA A 6 -3.26 17.84 -25.13
N LEU A 7 -4.18 18.15 -24.20
CA LEU A 7 -4.10 17.68 -22.82
C LEU A 7 -4.18 16.15 -22.73
N ILE A 8 -5.12 15.53 -23.44
CA ILE A 8 -5.23 14.07 -23.45
C ILE A 8 -3.99 13.43 -24.06
N GLY A 9 -3.44 13.98 -25.14
CA GLY A 9 -2.22 13.45 -25.76
C GLY A 9 -1.02 13.47 -24.81
N VAL A 10 -0.87 14.51 -24.00
CA VAL A 10 0.19 14.58 -22.99
C VAL A 10 -0.02 13.56 -21.87
N VAL A 11 -1.26 13.40 -21.39
CA VAL A 11 -1.59 12.41 -20.36
C VAL A 11 -1.38 10.99 -20.87
N ASP A 12 -1.83 10.69 -22.10
CA ASP A 12 -1.64 9.38 -22.73
C ASP A 12 -0.15 9.04 -22.88
N LEU A 13 0.65 9.99 -23.36
CA LEU A 13 2.10 9.82 -23.47
C LEU A 13 2.74 9.56 -22.10
N ALA A 14 2.35 10.32 -21.07
CA ALA A 14 2.84 10.10 -19.71
C ALA A 14 2.46 8.71 -19.17
N VAL A 15 1.23 8.26 -19.41
CA VAL A 15 0.76 6.93 -19.01
C VAL A 15 1.55 5.83 -19.72
N LEU A 16 1.80 5.95 -21.04
CA LEU A 16 2.59 4.97 -21.80
C LEU A 16 4.03 4.87 -21.27
N ILE A 17 4.64 6.00 -20.93
CA ILE A 17 5.98 6.03 -20.31
C ILE A 17 5.94 5.35 -18.93
N CYS A 18 4.95 5.67 -18.10
CA CYS A 18 4.77 5.04 -16.79
C CYS A 18 4.58 3.52 -16.91
N PHE A 19 3.76 3.05 -17.85
CA PHE A 19 3.55 1.62 -18.11
C PHE A 19 4.84 0.93 -18.56
N SER A 20 5.61 1.56 -19.45
CA SER A 20 6.87 1.02 -19.94
C SER A 20 7.88 0.83 -18.80
N ILE A 21 8.03 1.85 -17.95
CA ILE A 21 8.90 1.79 -16.77
C ILE A 21 8.38 0.76 -15.77
N TYR A 22 7.07 0.73 -15.53
CA TYR A 22 6.43 -0.22 -14.63
C TYR A 22 6.70 -1.66 -15.05
N PHE A 23 6.51 -2.00 -16.33
CA PHE A 23 6.79 -3.34 -16.83
C PHE A 23 8.29 -3.67 -16.81
N ALA A 24 9.15 -2.72 -17.13
CA ALA A 24 10.61 -2.92 -17.10
C ALA A 24 11.15 -3.14 -15.68
N LYS A 25 10.54 -2.54 -14.66
CA LYS A 25 10.97 -2.62 -13.26
C LYS A 25 9.92 -3.26 -12.35
N LYS A 26 9.01 -4.07 -12.90
CA LYS A 26 7.86 -4.61 -12.17
C LYS A 26 8.26 -5.34 -10.88
N ASP A 27 9.35 -6.09 -10.94
CA ASP A 27 9.86 -6.87 -9.81
C ASP A 27 10.47 -5.96 -8.73
N GLU A 28 11.15 -4.87 -9.12
CA GLU A 28 11.72 -3.88 -8.20
C GLU A 28 10.62 -3.03 -7.53
N ILE A 29 9.61 -2.63 -8.31
CA ILE A 29 8.46 -1.84 -7.82
C ILE A 29 7.60 -2.69 -6.88
N ALA A 30 7.34 -3.95 -7.22
CA ALA A 30 6.63 -4.88 -6.35
C ALA A 30 7.35 -5.03 -5.01
N GLY A 31 8.67 -5.26 -5.03
CA GLY A 31 9.47 -5.34 -3.81
C GLY A 31 9.42 -4.05 -2.97
N ARG A 32 9.42 -2.87 -3.61
CA ARG A 32 9.32 -1.59 -2.92
C ARG A 32 7.94 -1.36 -2.30
N THR A 33 6.87 -1.70 -3.01
CA THR A 33 5.49 -1.62 -2.50
C THR A 33 5.30 -2.56 -1.32
N VAL A 34 5.80 -3.79 -1.41
CA VAL A 34 5.77 -4.75 -0.29
C VAL A 34 6.55 -4.20 0.90
N LYS A 35 7.73 -3.62 0.68
CA LYS A 35 8.53 -3.03 1.76
C LYS A 35 7.83 -1.85 2.45
N LEU A 36 7.17 -0.97 1.69
CA LEU A 36 6.40 0.14 2.25
C LEU A 36 5.21 -0.37 3.07
N PHE A 37 4.51 -1.39 2.56
CA PHE A 37 3.41 -2.01 3.28
C PHE A 37 3.89 -2.73 4.55
N ALA A 38 5.02 -3.44 4.49
CA ALA A 38 5.67 -4.05 5.64
C ALA A 38 6.02 -3.02 6.72
N GLU A 39 6.54 -1.86 6.33
CA GLU A 39 6.84 -0.76 7.25
C GLU A 39 5.56 -0.22 7.91
N SER A 40 4.47 -0.08 7.15
CA SER A 40 3.17 0.34 7.71
C SER A 40 2.56 -0.71 8.64
N VAL A 41 2.72 -2.01 8.34
CA VAL A 41 2.29 -3.12 9.22
C VAL A 41 3.14 -3.16 10.49
N GLU A 42 4.46 -2.99 10.39
CA GLU A 42 5.33 -2.97 11.58
C GLU A 42 5.03 -1.79 12.49
N LYS A 43 4.77 -0.61 11.92
CA LYS A 43 4.41 0.61 12.68
C LYS A 43 2.96 0.64 13.14
N TYR A 44 2.13 -0.31 12.68
CA TYR A 44 0.75 -0.41 13.10
C TYR A 44 0.66 -0.59 14.61
N LYS A 45 -0.08 0.31 15.26
CA LYS A 45 -0.32 0.25 16.71
C LYS A 45 -1.74 -0.15 17.04
N SER A 46 -2.72 0.51 16.43
CA SER A 46 -4.14 0.27 16.66
C SER A 46 -4.95 0.97 15.58
N MET A 47 -6.12 0.42 15.28
CA MET A 47 -7.08 1.05 14.38
C MET A 47 -7.68 2.35 14.96
N GLN A 48 -7.58 2.56 16.27
CA GLN A 48 -8.02 3.78 16.95
C GLN A 48 -7.00 4.92 16.84
N VAL A 49 -5.75 4.61 16.50
CA VAL A 49 -4.69 5.61 16.37
C VAL A 49 -4.76 6.22 14.97
N ASN A 50 -4.93 7.53 14.91
CA ASN A 50 -5.19 8.31 13.70
C ASN A 50 -3.91 8.54 12.85
N ASN A 51 -3.18 7.46 12.55
CA ASN A 51 -1.95 7.50 11.76
C ASN A 51 -2.18 6.93 10.36
N VAL A 52 -1.49 7.51 9.37
CA VAL A 52 -1.56 7.10 7.96
C VAL A 52 -1.29 5.61 7.76
N ASP A 53 -0.37 5.02 8.53
CA ASP A 53 -0.06 3.58 8.48
C ASP A 53 -1.24 2.70 8.91
N SER A 54 -2.02 3.15 9.92
CA SER A 54 -3.18 2.41 10.40
C SER A 54 -4.35 2.48 9.42
N LEU A 55 -4.47 3.59 8.68
CA LEU A 55 -5.44 3.72 7.58
C LEU A 55 -5.07 2.82 6.40
N VAL A 56 -3.78 2.80 6.01
CA VAL A 56 -3.29 1.97 4.89
C VAL A 56 -3.54 0.49 5.18
N VAL A 57 -3.14 0.02 6.36
CA VAL A 57 -3.37 -1.36 6.81
C VAL A 57 -4.86 -1.67 6.91
N GLY A 58 -5.65 -0.78 7.53
CA GLY A 58 -7.09 -0.94 7.72
C GLY A 58 -7.93 -0.89 6.43
N LEU A 59 -7.42 -0.28 5.36
CA LEU A 59 -8.11 -0.25 4.07
C LEU A 59 -7.71 -1.43 3.17
N ILE A 60 -6.42 -1.78 3.15
CA ILE A 60 -5.86 -2.79 2.25
C ILE A 60 -6.23 -4.19 2.72
N GLN A 61 -6.04 -4.51 4.01
CA GLN A 61 -6.19 -5.87 4.52
C GLN A 61 -7.61 -6.43 4.42
N PRO A 62 -8.68 -5.69 4.80
CA PRO A 62 -10.04 -6.20 4.65
C PRO A 62 -10.44 -6.40 3.19
N ARG A 63 -9.91 -5.58 2.28
CA ARG A 63 -10.22 -5.67 0.86
C ARG A 63 -9.55 -6.87 0.19
N LEU A 64 -8.33 -7.19 0.61
CA LEU A 64 -7.53 -8.32 0.10
C LEU A 64 -7.69 -9.60 0.93
N LYS A 65 -8.44 -9.56 2.04
CA LYS A 65 -8.62 -10.66 3.00
C LYS A 65 -7.28 -11.27 3.45
N CYS A 66 -6.28 -10.42 3.68
CA CYS A 66 -4.96 -10.80 4.16
C CYS A 66 -4.69 -10.23 5.56
N CYS A 67 -3.67 -10.75 6.24
CA CYS A 67 -3.24 -10.30 7.56
C CYS A 67 -1.71 -10.26 7.59
N GLY A 68 -1.16 -9.05 7.71
CA GLY A 68 0.28 -8.80 7.59
C GLY A 68 0.79 -8.88 6.16
N VAL A 69 2.10 -9.02 6.01
CA VAL A 69 2.79 -9.25 4.73
C VAL A 69 2.98 -10.74 4.51
N ASP A 70 3.62 -11.38 5.49
CA ASP A 70 3.88 -12.81 5.55
C ASP A 70 2.97 -13.51 6.59
N GLY A 71 2.43 -12.75 7.56
CA GLY A 71 1.45 -13.26 8.49
C GLY A 71 1.08 -12.33 9.65
N PRO A 72 0.26 -12.80 10.61
CA PRO A 72 -0.14 -12.02 11.78
C PRO A 72 1.03 -11.66 12.71
N ASP A 73 2.17 -12.33 12.59
CA ASP A 73 3.37 -12.06 13.39
C ASP A 73 4.12 -10.77 12.96
N ASP A 74 3.77 -10.19 11.80
CA ASP A 74 4.37 -8.95 11.30
C ASP A 74 4.00 -7.72 12.16
N PHE A 75 2.93 -7.83 12.96
CA PHE A 75 2.40 -6.77 13.80
C PHE A 75 3.12 -6.66 15.15
N LYS A 76 4.36 -6.18 15.14
CA LYS A 76 5.20 -6.11 16.35
C LYS A 76 4.74 -5.09 17.38
N ASN A 77 4.15 -3.97 16.92
CA ASN A 77 3.80 -2.83 17.77
C ASN A 77 2.30 -2.72 18.12
N MET A 78 1.52 -3.75 17.78
CA MET A 78 0.08 -3.75 18.01
C MET A 78 -0.24 -3.76 19.51
N VAL A 79 -1.16 -2.88 19.92
CA VAL A 79 -1.58 -2.76 21.32
C VAL A 79 -2.22 -4.05 21.81
N PRO A 80 -1.95 -4.50 23.05
CA PRO A 80 -2.48 -5.75 23.57
C PRO A 80 -4.01 -5.86 23.54
N THR A 81 -4.71 -4.73 23.61
CA THR A 81 -6.18 -4.66 23.55
C THR A 81 -6.76 -5.05 22.20
N ASP A 82 -5.99 -4.88 21.12
CA ASP A 82 -6.41 -5.21 19.76
C ASP A 82 -5.89 -6.59 19.33
N ARG A 83 -5.04 -7.24 20.12
CA ARG A 83 -4.56 -8.60 19.86
C ARG A 83 -5.64 -9.63 20.16
N TYR A 84 -5.78 -10.61 19.28
CA TYR A 84 -6.75 -11.69 19.46
C TYR A 84 -6.43 -12.50 20.73
N GLY A 85 -7.30 -12.41 21.74
CA GLY A 85 -7.11 -13.06 23.04
C GLY A 85 -6.21 -12.30 24.03
N GLY A 86 -5.89 -11.03 23.76
CA GLY A 86 -5.15 -10.16 24.69
C GLY A 86 -3.69 -10.57 24.93
N LYS A 87 -3.12 -11.35 24.01
CA LYS A 87 -1.75 -11.88 24.05
C LYS A 87 -0.99 -11.42 22.80
#